data_AF-A0A960RK36-F1
#
_entry.id   AF-A0A960RK36-F1
#
_cell.length_a   1.000
_cell.length_b   1.000
_cell.length_c   1.000
_cell.angle_alpha   90.00
_cell.angle_beta   90.00
_cell.angle_gamma   90.00
#
_symmetry.space_group_name_H-M   'P 1'
#
loop_
_entity.id
_entity.type
_entity.pdbx_description
1 polymer ?
#
loop_
_entity_poly.entity_id
_entity_poly.type
_entity_poly.pdbx_seq_one_letter_code
_entity_poly.pdbx_strand_id
1 'polypeptide(L)' 'LTDCSAGRHEVRISLGPDPTNLQPLIRRSFDSPSPLQRINLINEIRNLSFPSAGEYSILIEVDDEPILATSMHVLG' A
#
# COMPACT_ATOMS: atom_id res chain seq x y z
N LEU A 1 10.16 -7.98 -7.01
CA LEU A 1 11.20 -7.35 -6.18
C LEU A 1 11.75 -6.22 -7.01
N THR A 2 11.25 -5.01 -6.79
CA THR A 2 11.81 -3.77 -7.34
C THR A 2 12.91 -3.34 -6.38
N ASP A 3 14.14 -3.23 -6.87
CA ASP A 3 15.28 -2.83 -6.05
C ASP A 3 15.11 -1.36 -5.64
N CYS A 4 14.90 -1.11 -4.35
CA CYS A 4 14.86 0.25 -3.80
C CYS A 4 16.30 0.74 -3.58
N SER A 5 16.65 1.91 -4.12
CA SER A 5 17.98 2.51 -3.90
C SER A 5 18.25 2.77 -2.42
N ALA A 6 19.51 2.96 -2.05
CA ALA A 6 19.82 3.41 -0.70
C ALA A 6 19.43 4.89 -0.53
N GLY A 7 18.72 5.22 0.55
CA GLY A 7 18.25 6.59 0.78
C GLY A 7 16.93 6.66 1.53
N ARG A 8 16.38 7.87 1.60
CA ARG A 8 15.06 8.13 2.18
C ARG A 8 14.00 8.04 1.10
N HIS A 9 12.98 7.25 1.36
CA HIS A 9 11.87 6.95 0.46
C HIS A 9 10.55 7.20 1.15
N GLU A 10 9.47 7.25 0.37
CA GLU A 10 8.11 7.27 0.89
C GLU A 10 7.30 6.13 0.30
N VAL A 11 6.68 5.32 1.16
CA VAL A 11 5.67 4.34 0.74
C VAL A 11 4.28 4.93 0.86
N ARG A 12 3.47 4.75 -0.18
CA ARG A 12 2.03 5.00 -0.16
C ARG A 12 1.28 3.69 -0.44
N ILE A 13 0.28 3.40 0.38
CA ILE A 13 -0.65 2.29 0.14
C ILE A 13 -2.04 2.86 0.03
N SER A 14 -2.70 2.59 -1.08
CA SER A 14 -4.04 3.07 -1.40
C SER A 14 -4.97 1.90 -1.66
N LEU A 15 -6.23 2.04 -1.26
CA LEU A 15 -7.25 0.99 -1.38
C LEU A 15 -8.60 1.58 -1.76
N GLY A 16 -9.37 0.83 -2.53
CA GLY A 16 -10.74 1.21 -2.88
C GLY A 16 -11.44 0.15 -3.72
N PRO A 17 -12.78 0.16 -3.75
CA PRO A 17 -13.54 -0.74 -4.62
C PRO A 17 -13.40 -0.39 -6.11
N ASP A 18 -12.99 0.85 -6.42
CA ASP A 18 -12.73 1.33 -7.77
C ASP A 18 -11.21 1.56 -7.95
N PRO A 19 -10.54 0.84 -8.89
CA PRO A 19 -9.11 1.01 -9.16
C PRO A 19 -8.73 2.40 -9.69
N THR A 20 -9.69 3.19 -10.16
CA THR A 20 -9.47 4.55 -10.66
C THR A 20 -9.64 5.62 -9.57
N ASN A 21 -10.17 5.25 -8.41
CA ASN A 21 -10.44 6.16 -7.29
C ASN A 21 -10.07 5.52 -5.95
N LEU A 22 -8.77 5.27 -5.77
CA LEU A 22 -8.23 4.69 -4.55
C LEU A 22 -8.06 5.75 -3.47
N GLN A 23 -8.34 5.38 -2.22
CA GLN A 23 -8.11 6.23 -1.06
C GLN A 23 -6.79 5.85 -0.37
N PRO A 24 -5.91 6.82 -0.06
CA PRO A 24 -4.65 6.53 0.63
C PRO A 24 -4.92 6.10 2.07
N LEU A 25 -4.37 4.95 2.45
CA LEU A 25 -4.46 4.38 3.80
C LEU A 25 -3.21 4.68 4.62
N ILE A 26 -2.06 4.54 3.96
CA ILE A 26 -0.74 4.67 4.58
C ILE A 26 0.06 5.60 3.71
N ARG A 27 0.72 6.57 4.35
CA ARG A 27 1.77 7.37 3.76
C ARG A 27 2.89 7.51 4.78
N ARG A 28 4.05 6.96 4.50
CA ARG A 28 5.14 6.88 5.48
C ARG A 28 6.50 6.99 4.82
N SER A 29 7.36 7.85 5.38
CA SER A 29 8.78 7.84 5.04
C SER A 29 9.52 6.66 5.70
N PHE A 30 10.49 6.11 4.99
CA PHE A 30 11.43 5.12 5.51
C PHE A 30 12.82 5.32 4.91
N ASP A 31 13.86 4.98 5.67
CA ASP A 31 15.22 4.90 5.15
C ASP A 31 15.49 3.45 4.71
N SER A 32 16.03 3.28 3.51
CA SER A 32 16.41 2.01 2.90
C SER A 32 17.92 1.80 3.06
N PRO A 33 18.37 1.01 4.06
CA PRO A 33 19.79 0.68 4.21
C PRO A 33 20.23 -0.46 3.28
N SER A 34 19.28 -1.21 2.71
CA SER A 34 19.50 -2.30 1.74
C SER A 34 18.21 -2.56 0.93
N PRO A 35 18.26 -3.22 -0.24
CA PRO A 35 17.12 -3.38 -1.16
C PRO A 35 15.89 -4.09 -0.57
N LEU A 36 16.06 -4.80 0.54
CA LEU A 36 15.01 -5.57 1.20
C LEU A 36 14.70 -4.99 2.57
N GLN A 37 13.50 -4.40 2.69
CA GLN A 37 13.00 -3.85 3.93
C GLN A 37 11.61 -4.40 4.24
N ARG A 38 11.41 -4.82 5.49
CA ARG A 38 10.10 -5.22 5.99
C ARG A 38 9.47 -4.04 6.73
N ILE A 39 8.21 -3.76 6.41
CA ILE A 39 7.41 -2.72 7.08
C ILE A 39 6.22 -3.42 7.73
N ASN A 40 5.96 -3.12 9.01
CA ASN A 40 4.76 -3.58 9.71
C ASN A 40 3.66 -2.53 9.56
N LEU A 41 2.48 -2.96 9.14
CA LEU A 41 1.33 -2.09 8.80
C LEU A 41 0.12 -2.31 9.71
N ILE A 42 0.28 -3.07 10.80
CA ILE A 42 -0.85 -3.54 11.61
C ILE A 42 -1.63 -2.39 12.27
N ASN A 43 -0.97 -1.27 12.56
CA ASN A 43 -1.62 -0.14 13.20
C ASN A 43 -2.47 0.65 12.20
N GLU A 44 -2.02 0.71 10.96
CA GLU A 44 -2.62 1.49 9.90
C GLU A 44 -3.82 0.77 9.27
N ILE A 45 -3.81 -0.56 9.26
CA ILE A 45 -4.96 -1.35 8.80
C ILE A 45 -6.06 -1.50 9.86
N ARG A 46 -5.82 -1.15 11.13
CA ARG A 46 -6.78 -1.41 12.23
C ARG A 46 -8.12 -0.69 12.05
N ASN A 47 -8.14 0.45 11.36
CA ASN A 47 -9.34 1.25 11.12
C ASN A 47 -9.83 1.16 9.67
N LEU A 48 -9.34 0.19 8.91
CA LEU A 48 -9.87 -0.07 7.57
C LEU A 48 -11.31 -0.58 7.66
N SER A 49 -12.23 0.23 7.15
CA SER A 49 -13.63 -0.16 6.97
C SER A 49 -13.85 -0.57 5.52
N PHE A 50 -14.55 -1.68 5.32
CA PHE A 50 -15.02 -2.13 4.01
C PHE A 50 -16.55 -1.93 3.98
N PRO A 51 -17.06 -0.88 3.30
CA PRO A 51 -18.49 -0.53 3.35
C PRO A 51 -19.41 -1.66 2.84
N SER A 52 -18.90 -2.49 1.94
CA SER A 52 -19.60 -3.66 1.40
C SER A 52 -18.63 -4.79 1.08
N ALA A 53 -19.14 -6.01 1.01
CA ALA A 53 -18.43 -7.13 0.41
C ALA A 53 -18.08 -6.83 -1.06
N GLY A 54 -17.03 -7.47 -1.58
CA GLY A 54 -16.59 -7.33 -2.97
C GLY A 54 -15.08 -7.26 -3.15
N GLU A 55 -14.67 -6.99 -4.38
CA GLU A 55 -13.26 -6.77 -4.73
C GLU A 55 -12.80 -5.36 -4.33
N TYR A 56 -11.67 -5.27 -3.64
CA TYR A 56 -10.99 -4.02 -3.37
C TYR A 56 -9.63 -4.05 -4.06
N SER A 57 -9.35 -3.02 -4.85
CA SER A 57 -8.04 -2.80 -5.45
C SER A 57 -7.09 -2.23 -4.40
N ILE A 58 -5.85 -2.71 -4.42
CA ILE A 58 -4.75 -2.30 -3.55
C ILE A 58 -3.60 -1.86 -4.44
N LEU A 59 -3.13 -0.64 -4.23
CA LEU A 59 -1.98 -0.08 -4.92
C LEU A 59 -0.91 0.28 -3.89
N ILE A 60 0.29 -0.23 -4.09
CA ILE A 60 1.48 0.12 -3.30
C ILE A 60 2.45 0.87 -4.21
N GLU A 61 2.86 2.03 -3.75
CA GLU A 61 3.77 2.94 -4.45
C GLU A 61 4.96 3.26 -3.55
N VAL A 62 6.14 3.41 -4.16
CA VAL A 62 7.33 3.98 -3.51
C VAL A 62 7.78 5.15 -4.34
N ASP A 63 7.91 6.33 -3.72
CA ASP A 63 8.25 7.59 -4.39
C ASP A 63 7.37 7.89 -5.62
N ASP A 64 6.06 7.67 -5.46
CA ASP A 64 5.04 7.82 -6.51
C ASP A 64 5.19 6.85 -7.71
N GLU A 65 6.09 5.88 -7.65
CA GLU A 65 6.18 4.79 -8.62
C GLU A 65 5.43 3.54 -8.14
N PRO A 66 4.54 2.94 -8.97
CA PRO A 66 3.78 1.76 -8.58
C PRO A 66 4.68 0.51 -8.54
N ILE A 67 4.76 -0.13 -7.38
CA ILE A 67 5.54 -1.35 -7.18
C ILE A 67 4.68 -2.62 -7.11
N LEU A 68 3.41 -2.48 -6.72
CA LEU A 68 2.44 -3.58 -6.69
C LEU A 68 1.03 -3.03 -6.91
N ALA A 69 0.32 -3.63 -7.85
CA ALA A 69 -1.12 -3.49 -8.00
C ALA A 69 -1.75 -4.88 -7.88
N THR A 70 -2.66 -5.05 -6.94
CA THR A 70 -3.36 -6.32 -6.68
C THR A 70 -4.78 -6.04 -6.21
N SER A 71 -5.60 -7.08 -6.08
CA SER A 71 -6.89 -6.97 -5.41
C SER A 71 -6.98 -7.91 -4.21
N MET A 72 -7.99 -7.65 -3.37
CA MET A 72 -8.40 -8.49 -2.26
C MET A 72 -9.92 -8.62 -2.28
N HIS A 73 -10.41 -9.86 -2.14
CA HIS A 73 -11.82 -10.13 -1.99
C HIS A 73 -12.25 -10.03 -0.53
N VAL A 74 -13.23 -9.17 -0.24
CA VAL A 74 -13.84 -9.04 1.09
C VAL A 74 -15.17 -9.78 1.10
N LEU A 75 -15.26 -10.78 1.96
CA LEU A 75 -16.48 -11.54 2.23
C LEU A 75 -17.34 -10.81 3.27
N GLY A 76 -18.66 -10.92 3.12
CA GLY A 76 -19.65 -10.36 4.05
C GLY A 76 -19.95 -11.24 5.25
#